data_AF-A0A1Y0KSI3-F1
#
_entry.id   AF-A0A1Y0KSI3-F1
#
_cell.length_a   1.000
_cell.length_b   1.000
_cell.length_c   1.000
_cell.angle_alpha   90.00
_cell.angle_beta   90.00
_cell.angle_gamma   90.00
#
_symmetry.space_group_name_H-M   'P 1'
#
loop_
_entity.id
_entity.type
_entity.pdbx_description
1 polymer ?
#
loop_
_entity_poly.entity_id
_entity_poly.type
_entity_poly.pdbx_seq_one_letter_code
_entity_poly.pdbx_strand_id
1 'polypeptide(L)' 'MSDKTCSCPNCECEVDANALSRDGLAYCCAACASGHAQGVQCRKPSCTCGDNPEQSEAEEQ' A
#
# COMPACT_ATOMS: atom_id res chain seq x y z
N MET A 1 -15.98 15.50 -8.18
CA MET A 1 -15.97 14.14 -7.61
C MET A 1 -14.70 14.04 -6.79
N SER A 2 -14.79 13.73 -5.49
CA SER A 2 -13.61 13.62 -4.64
C SER A 2 -13.02 12.24 -4.86
N ASP A 3 -12.11 12.17 -5.83
CA ASP A 3 -11.25 11.02 -6.02
C ASP A 3 -10.45 10.81 -4.73
N LYS A 4 -10.81 9.79 -3.97
CA LYS A 4 -10.10 9.49 -2.73
C LYS A 4 -8.90 8.67 -3.14
N THR A 5 -7.72 9.24 -3.02
CA THR A 5 -6.46 8.53 -3.28
C THR A 5 -6.02 7.78 -2.02
N CYS A 6 -5.26 6.69 -2.22
CA CYS A 6 -4.70 5.91 -1.13
C CYS A 6 -3.83 6.78 -0.23
N SER A 7 -3.97 6.61 1.08
CA SER A 7 -3.18 7.36 2.06
C SER A 7 -1.73 6.87 2.20
N CYS A 8 -1.35 5.79 1.51
CA CYS A 8 0.03 5.32 1.50
C CYS A 8 0.91 6.28 0.68
N PRO A 9 2.04 6.76 1.22
CA PRO A 9 2.81 7.87 0.62
C PRO A 9 3.40 7.55 -0.75
N ASN A 10 3.69 6.27 -1.02
CA ASN A 10 4.21 5.81 -2.31
C ASN A 10 3.12 5.20 -3.21
N CYS A 11 1.85 5.35 -2.85
CA CYS A 11 0.72 4.71 -3.53
C CYS A 11 -0.17 5.75 -4.22
N GLU A 12 -0.21 5.68 -5.54
CA GLU A 12 -1.08 6.49 -6.41
C GLU A 12 -2.41 5.78 -6.75
N CYS A 13 -2.79 4.74 -6.01
CA CYS A 13 -4.03 4.02 -6.29
C CYS A 13 -5.25 4.84 -5.84
N GLU A 14 -6.25 4.93 -6.70
CA GLU A 14 -7.58 5.40 -6.34
C GLU A 14 -8.23 4.42 -5.35
N VAL A 15 -8.98 4.96 -4.40
CA VAL A 15 -9.72 4.19 -3.40
C VAL A 15 -11.21 4.31 -3.65
N ASP A 16 -11.80 3.18 -4.03
CA ASP A 16 -13.22 3.06 -4.33
C ASP A 16 -14.04 2.69 -3.09
N ALA A 17 -15.30 2.29 -3.27
CA ALA A 17 -16.13 1.73 -2.19
C ALA A 17 -15.52 0.51 -1.46
N ASN A 18 -14.50 -0.13 -2.06
CA ASN A 18 -13.75 -1.23 -1.45
C ASN A 18 -12.52 -0.75 -0.67
N ALA A 19 -12.34 0.56 -0.50
CA ALA A 19 -11.29 1.15 0.32
C ALA A 19 -11.39 0.65 1.77
N LEU A 20 -10.24 0.35 2.36
CA LEU A 20 -10.15 0.07 3.78
C LEU A 20 -9.90 1.38 4.53
N SER A 21 -10.75 1.67 5.53
CA SER A 21 -10.53 2.76 6.45
C SER A 21 -9.83 2.25 7.71
N ARG A 22 -8.67 2.83 8.04
CA ARG A 22 -7.89 2.47 9.23
C ARG A 22 -7.31 3.74 9.84
N ASP A 23 -7.55 3.94 11.13
CA ASP A 23 -7.14 5.15 11.87
C ASP A 23 -7.60 6.48 11.23
N GLY A 24 -8.75 6.47 10.52
CA GLY A 24 -9.28 7.63 9.80
C GLY A 24 -8.65 7.87 8.43
N LEU A 25 -7.69 7.04 8.02
CA LEU A 25 -7.06 7.07 6.70
C LEU A 25 -7.69 6.02 5.79
N ALA A 26 -7.73 6.29 4.47
CA ALA A 26 -8.30 5.38 3.49
C ALA A 26 -7.20 4.73 2.64
N TYR A 27 -7.29 3.42 2.44
CA TYR A 27 -6.29 2.60 1.76
C TYR A 27 -6.91 1.76 0.65
N CYS A 28 -6.21 1.60 -0.47
CA CYS A 28 -6.70 0.83 -1.62
C CYS A 28 -6.76 -0.68 -1.37
N CYS A 29 -5.99 -1.18 -0.39
CA CYS A 29 -5.90 -2.60 -0.03
C CYS A 29 -5.34 -2.82 1.39
N ALA A 30 -5.43 -4.06 1.89
CA ALA A 30 -4.98 -4.44 3.23
C ALA A 30 -3.46 -4.30 3.42
N ALA A 31 -2.68 -4.51 2.35
CA ALA A 31 -1.23 -4.32 2.37
C ALA A 31 -0.88 -2.87 2.71
N CYS A 32 -1.47 -1.89 2.02
CA CYS A 32 -1.23 -0.47 2.30
C CYS A 32 -1.73 -0.07 3.70
N ALA A 33 -2.88 -0.59 4.14
CA ALA A 33 -3.40 -0.35 5.49
C ALA A 33 -2.50 -0.92 6.60
N SER A 34 -1.78 -2.00 6.29
CA SER A 34 -0.82 -2.66 7.21
C SER A 34 0.63 -2.18 7.00
N GLY A 35 0.87 -1.23 6.10
CA GLY A 35 2.20 -0.72 5.79
C GLY A 35 3.12 -1.74 5.10
N HIS A 36 2.58 -2.60 4.24
CA HIS A 36 3.33 -3.64 3.52
C HIS A 36 4.07 -4.63 4.44
N ALA A 37 3.44 -4.97 5.57
CA ALA A 37 3.92 -6.01 6.47
C ALA A 37 4.25 -7.30 5.70
N GLN A 38 5.40 -7.92 5.99
CA GLN A 38 5.88 -9.15 5.34
C GLN A 38 6.21 -9.01 3.83
N GLY A 39 6.44 -7.79 3.33
CA GLY A 39 6.73 -7.56 1.91
C GLY A 39 5.52 -7.81 1.00
N VAL A 40 4.31 -7.77 1.55
CA VAL A 40 3.09 -7.97 0.76
C VAL A 40 2.93 -6.80 -0.20
N GLN A 41 2.80 -7.11 -1.48
CA GLN A 41 2.64 -6.13 -2.55
C GLN A 41 1.26 -5.45 -2.49
N CYS A 42 1.15 -4.28 -3.12
CA CYS A 42 -0.14 -3.64 -3.32
C CYS A 42 -1.08 -4.53 -4.17
N ARG A 43 -2.41 -4.32 -4.06
CA ARG A 43 -3.37 -4.98 -4.96
C ARG A 43 -3.12 -4.70 -6.44
N LYS A 44 -2.47 -3.56 -6.74
CA LYS A 44 -2.17 -3.14 -8.10
C LYS A 44 -0.72 -3.53 -8.39
N PRO A 45 -0.48 -4.45 -9.34
CA PRO A 45 0.88 -4.95 -9.64
C PRO A 45 1.77 -3.86 -10.24
N SER A 46 1.19 -2.82 -10.84
CA SER A 46 1.94 -1.66 -11.33
C SER A 46 2.27 -0.64 -10.22
N CYS A 47 1.80 -0.85 -9.00
CA CYS A 47 2.05 0.05 -7.88
C CYS A 47 3.21 -0.50 -7.05
N THR A 48 4.30 0.26 -7.01
CA THR A 48 5.55 -0.10 -6.33
C THR A 48 5.59 0.37 -4.87
N CYS A 49 4.45 0.75 -4.28
CA CYS A 49 4.42 1.28 -2.92
C CYS A 49 4.86 0.27 -1.83
N GLY A 50 4.82 -1.02 -2.14
CA GLY A 50 5.34 -2.10 -1.28
C GLY A 50 6.69 -2.66 -1.72
N ASP A 51 7.26 -2.12 -2.80
CA ASP A 51 8.59 -2.49 -3.30
C ASP A 51 9.60 -1.55 -2.63
N ASN A 52 9.88 -1.78 -1.34
CA ASN A 52 10.95 -1.07 -0.65
C ASN A 52 12.22 -1.90 -0.75
N PRO A 53 13.22 -1.48 -1.54
CA PRO A 53 14.42 -2.29 -1.79
C PRO A 53 15.24 -2.58 -0.51
N GLU A 54 15.06 -1.80 0.58
CA GLU A 54 15.82 -1.98 1.83
C GLU A 54 15.40 -3.19 2.69
N GLN A 55 14.50 -4.05 2.21
CA GLN A 55 14.11 -5.29 2.91
C GLN A 55 14.60 -6.57 2.21
N SER A 56 15.20 -6.43 1.03
CA SER A 56 15.73 -7.57 0.27
C SER A 56 17.19 -7.90 0.60
N GLU A 57 17.87 -7.09 1.42
CA GLU A 57 19.31 -7.23 1.75
C GLU A 57 19.58 -7.92 3.09
N ALA A 58 18.57 -8.50 3.77
CA ALA A 58 18.71 -9.10 5.11
C ALA A 58 18.58 -10.64 5.16
N GLU A 59 18.61 -11.34 4.03
CA GLU A 59 18.57 -12.82 3.97
C GLU A 59 19.82 -13.40 3.27
N GLU A 60 21.00 -12.84 3.56
CA GLU A 60 22.29 -13.44 3.18
C GLU A 60 23.36 -13.20 4.25
N GLN A 61 23.26 -13.81 5.45
CA GLN A 61 24.41 -14.02 6.36
C GLN A 61 24.30 -15.35 7.10
#